data_AF-A0A7Y3E9V0-F1
#
_entry.id   AF-A0A7Y3E9V0-F1
#
_cell.length_a   1.000
_cell.length_b   1.000
_cell.length_c   1.000
_cell.angle_alpha   90.00
_cell.angle_beta   90.00
_cell.angle_gamma   90.00
#
_symmetry.space_group_name_H-M   'P 1'
#
loop_
_entity.id
_entity.type
_entity.pdbx_description
1 polymer ?
#
loop_
_entity_poly.entity_id
_entity_poly.type
_entity_poly.pdbx_seq_one_letter_code
_entity_poly.pdbx_strand_id
1 'polypeptide(L)' 'MGIEIERKFLLTGTTWKHLAPGTSYRQGYLNSAKERTVRVRTIDDKGFL' A
#
# COMPACT_ATOMS: atom_id res chain seq x y z
N MET A 1 -18.19 6.26 -17.65
CA MET A 1 -17.46 5.71 -16.49
C MET A 1 -16.45 4.71 -17.04
N GLY A 2 -15.16 4.95 -16.88
CA GLY A 2 -14.11 4.12 -17.49
C GLY A 2 -13.73 2.94 -16.59
N ILE A 3 -13.40 1.80 -17.18
CA ILE A 3 -12.77 0.68 -16.46
C ILE A 3 -11.27 0.89 -16.55
N GLU A 4 -10.62 1.00 -15.40
CA GLU A 4 -9.16 1.04 -15.34
C GLU A 4 -8.58 -0.36 -15.59
N ILE A 5 -7.54 -0.45 -16.43
CA ILE A 5 -6.83 -1.70 -16.70
C ILE A 5 -5.37 -1.51 -16.25
N GLU A 6 -5.02 -2.08 -15.10
CA GLU A 6 -3.68 -2.01 -14.51
C GLU A 6 -2.94 -3.36 -14.59
N ARG A 7 -1.60 -3.33 -14.72
CA ARG A 7 -0.72 -4.51 -14.62
C ARG A 7 0.40 -4.25 -13.61
N LYS A 8 0.72 -5.24 -12.77
CA LYS A 8 1.76 -5.17 -11.74
C LYS A 8 2.87 -6.17 -12.01
N PHE A 9 4.10 -5.77 -11.68
CA PHE A 9 5.30 -6.59 -11.86
C PHE A 9 6.16 -6.55 -10.61
N LEU A 10 6.87 -7.63 -10.33
CA LEU A 10 7.94 -7.63 -9.33
C LEU A 10 9.19 -7.01 -9.96
N LEU A 11 9.85 -6.11 -9.24
CA LEU A 11 11.07 -5.46 -9.69
C LEU A 11 12.28 -6.14 -9.06
N THR A 12 13.38 -6.20 -9.82
CA THR A 12 14.70 -6.59 -9.32
C THR A 12 15.45 -5.33 -8.86
N GLY A 13 16.00 -5.37 -7.65
CA GLY A 13 16.78 -4.25 -7.08
C GLY A 13 15.94 -3.06 -6.57
N THR A 14 16.64 -1.97 -6.24
CA THR A 14 16.06 -0.79 -5.55
C THR A 14 16.27 0.53 -6.28
N THR A 15 16.86 0.54 -7.48
CA THR A 15 17.17 1.76 -8.25
C THR A 15 15.95 2.66 -8.44
N TRP A 16 14.76 2.07 -8.60
CA TRP A 16 13.50 2.79 -8.76
C TRP A 16 13.16 3.71 -7.57
N LYS A 17 13.65 3.40 -6.36
CA LYS A 17 13.39 4.20 -5.16
C LYS A 17 14.02 5.60 -5.22
N HIS A 18 15.02 5.81 -6.07
CA HIS A 18 15.69 7.10 -6.23
C HIS A 18 15.02 7.98 -7.30
N LEU A 19 14.05 7.45 -8.06
CA LEU A 19 13.40 8.17 -9.15
C LEU A 19 12.31 9.15 -8.67
N ALA A 20 11.88 9.03 -7.41
CA ALA A 20 10.90 9.92 -6.81
C ALA A 20 11.00 9.91 -5.27
N PRO A 21 10.58 10.98 -4.58
CA PRO A 21 10.38 10.95 -3.14
C PRO A 21 9.38 9.85 -2.74
N GLY A 22 9.75 9.03 -1.76
CA GLY A 22 8.86 8.02 -1.19
C GLY A 22 8.01 8.58 -0.06
N THR A 23 6.80 8.06 0.09
CA THR A 23 5.92 8.32 1.24
C THR A 23 5.98 7.14 2.20
N SER A 24 6.04 7.40 3.51
CA SER A 24 6.05 6.33 4.49
C SER A 24 4.64 5.73 4.60
N TYR A 25 4.49 4.51 4.10
CA TYR A 25 3.23 3.79 4.11
C TYR A 25 3.32 2.57 5.01
N ARG A 26 2.48 2.50 6.05
CA ARG A 26 2.42 1.34 6.94
C ARG A 26 0.98 0.87 7.05
N GLN A 27 0.78 -0.44 7.08
CA GLN A 27 -0.53 -1.07 7.21
C GLN A 27 -0.50 -2.15 8.28
N GLY A 28 -1.55 -2.22 9.09
CA GLY A 28 -1.76 -3.23 10.11
C GLY A 28 -3.14 -3.83 9.97
N TYR A 29 -3.23 -5.15 10.15
CA TYR A 29 -4.48 -5.89 10.13
C TYR A 29 -4.82 -6.31 11.56
N LEU A 30 -5.97 -5.87 12.08
CA LEU A 30 -6.35 -6.12 13.47
C LEU A 30 -7.05 -7.47 13.66
N ASN A 31 -7.49 -8.09 12.57
CA ASN A 31 -8.18 -9.37 12.60
C ASN A 31 -7.46 -10.38 11.71
N SER A 32 -7.25 -11.59 12.22
CA SER A 32 -6.67 -12.72 11.51
C SER A 32 -7.70 -13.56 10.76
N ALA A 33 -8.99 -13.42 11.09
CA ALA A 33 -10.08 -14.11 10.42
C ALA A 33 -10.28 -13.53 9.00
N LYS A 34 -10.11 -14.37 7.98
CA LYS A 34 -10.26 -13.97 6.56
C LYS A 34 -11.62 -13.36 6.23
N GLU A 35 -12.67 -13.77 6.97
CA GLU A 35 -14.04 -13.31 6.80
C GLU A 35 -14.22 -11.80 7.08
N ARG A 36 -13.32 -11.20 7.89
CA ARG A 36 -13.45 -9.83 8.40
C ARG A 36 -12.10 -9.12 8.38
N THR A 37 -11.99 -8.09 7.55
CA THR A 37 -10.77 -7.29 7.46
C THR A 37 -10.97 -5.94 8.14
N VAL A 38 -10.24 -5.70 9.22
CA VAL A 38 -10.05 -4.35 9.77
C VAL A 38 -8.60 -3.97 9.48
N ARG A 39 -8.41 -2.90 8.71
CA ARG A 39 -7.08 -2.47 8.24
C ARG A 39 -6.81 -1.04 8.67
N VAL A 40 -5.88 -0.88 9.60
CA VAL A 40 -5.32 0.44 9.93
C VAL A 40 -4.22 0.77 8.94
N ARG A 41 -4.21 1.99 8.40
CA ARG A 41 -3.13 2.50 7.56
C ARG A 41 -2.62 3.84 8.07
N THR A 42 -1.32 4.05 7.95
CA THR A 42 -0.68 5.36 8.16
C THR A 42 0.00 5.78 6.86
N ILE A 43 -0.22 7.03 6.48
CA ILE A 43 0.44 7.69 5.35
C ILE A 43 1.16 8.89 5.94
N ASP A 44 2.46 8.77 6.10
CA ASP A 44 3.27 9.65 6.97
C ASP A 44 2.59 9.79 8.34
N ASP A 45 2.15 10.99 8.70
CA ASP A 45 1.54 11.30 10.01
C ASP A 45 0.00 11.20 10.02
N LYS A 46 -0.61 10.79 8.90
CA LYS A 46 -2.08 10.66 8.78
C LYS A 46 -2.51 9.21 8.98
N GLY A 47 -3.37 8.98 9.98
CA GLY A 47 -3.99 7.69 10.26
C GLY A 47 -5.35 7.53 9.59
N PHE A 48 -5.66 6.31 9.15
CA PHE A 48 -6.97 5.92 8.62
C PHE A 48 -7.31 4.51 9.11
N LEU A 49 -8.60 4.27 9.37
CA LEU A 49 -9.17 2.98 9.76
C LEU A 49 -10.19 2.51 8.72
#